data_AF-A0A3B8M7X7-F1
#
_entry.id   AF-A0A3B8M7X7-F1
#
_cell.length_a   1.000
_cell.length_b   1.000
_cell.length_c   1.000
_cell.angle_alpha   90.00
_cell.angle_beta   90.00
_cell.angle_gamma   90.00
#
_symmetry.space_group_name_H-M   'P 1'
#
loop_
_entity.id
_entity.type
_entity.pdbx_description
1 polymer ?
#
loop_
_entity_poly.entity_id
_entity_poly.type
_entity_poly.pdbx_seq_one_letter_code
_entity_poly.pdbx_strand_id
1 'polypeptide(L)'
;MSENKYDIEFFWDPICPFAWVTSRWVEKVSVQTNYSVDWRFISLRILNKDKNYETDFPAGYEEGHTSGLRFLRTAAKVREEEGKEHMSSLYAAFGTHYWELERRPGLRRQLGTVEHTEKCLATAGLPKHYASAVDEMSWDSVIEQETELALSRTGRDVGTPIISFQPPSGLSFFGPVISRVPSDEEALPLWNAVIELASFPGFAEMKRSLREAPQINVLGTLEAPPVMEDWEAGSRKAHKPA
;
A
#
# COMPACT_ATOMS: atom_id res chain seq x y z
N MET A 1 -29.85 2.04 -9.78
CA MET A 1 -28.74 2.48 -8.93
C MET A 1 -27.52 2.47 -9.82
N SER A 2 -27.01 3.64 -10.22
CA SER A 2 -25.82 3.70 -11.05
C SER A 2 -24.70 2.95 -10.32
N GLU A 3 -24.16 1.90 -10.94
CA GLU A 3 -22.92 1.27 -10.47
C GLU A 3 -21.93 2.39 -10.20
N ASN A 4 -21.50 2.55 -8.95
CA ASN A 4 -20.44 3.51 -8.60
C ASN A 4 -19.21 3.11 -9.39
N LYS A 5 -19.03 3.73 -10.56
CA LYS A 5 -17.88 3.52 -11.40
C LYS A 5 -16.75 4.35 -10.83
N TYR A 6 -15.86 3.68 -10.09
CA TYR A 6 -14.65 4.30 -9.61
C TYR A 6 -13.72 4.64 -10.77
N ASP A 7 -13.00 5.74 -10.66
CA ASP A 7 -11.98 6.13 -11.64
C ASP A 7 -10.68 5.35 -11.42
N ILE A 8 -10.39 5.03 -10.16
CA ILE A 8 -9.17 4.36 -9.72
C ILE A 8 -9.54 3.24 -8.74
N GLU A 9 -8.92 2.07 -8.88
CA GLU A 9 -8.76 1.12 -7.78
C GLU A 9 -7.32 1.18 -7.29
N PHE A 10 -7.14 1.39 -5.98
CA PHE A 10 -5.83 1.38 -5.34
C PHE A 10 -5.73 0.20 -4.40
N PHE A 11 -4.83 -0.75 -4.70
CA PHE A 11 -4.61 -1.93 -3.87
C PHE A 11 -3.58 -1.63 -2.79
N TRP A 12 -3.99 -1.74 -1.52
CA TRP A 12 -3.17 -1.38 -0.37
C TRP A 12 -3.00 -2.52 0.64
N ASP A 13 -1.79 -2.59 1.19
CA ASP A 13 -1.45 -3.28 2.44
C ASP A 13 -0.97 -2.19 3.42
N PRO A 14 -1.53 -2.10 4.65
CA PRO A 14 -1.14 -1.10 5.65
C PRO A 14 0.36 -1.03 5.95
N ILE A 15 1.11 -2.14 5.74
CA ILE A 15 2.54 -2.24 6.08
C ILE A 15 3.45 -2.08 4.87
N CYS A 16 2.91 -1.86 3.66
CA CYS A 16 3.78 -1.54 2.53
C CYS A 16 4.20 -0.05 2.53
N PRO A 17 5.50 0.27 2.65
CA PRO A 17 5.95 1.66 2.62
C PRO A 17 5.77 2.32 1.25
N PHE A 18 5.94 1.56 0.15
CA PHE A 18 5.75 2.10 -1.20
C PHE A 18 4.26 2.37 -1.49
N ALA A 19 3.37 1.46 -1.07
CA ALA A 19 1.93 1.71 -1.19
C ALA A 19 1.49 2.90 -0.32
N TRP A 20 2.10 3.10 0.85
CA TRP A 20 1.84 4.29 1.67
C TRP A 20 2.20 5.57 0.92
N VAL A 21 3.43 5.70 0.42
CA VAL A 21 3.87 6.90 -0.31
C VAL A 21 3.02 7.14 -1.56
N THR A 22 2.75 6.11 -2.35
CA THR A 22 1.92 6.25 -3.56
C THR A 22 0.47 6.59 -3.21
N SER A 23 -0.07 6.10 -2.08
CA SER A 23 -1.43 6.47 -1.66
C SER A 23 -1.58 7.96 -1.36
N ARG A 24 -0.57 8.58 -0.74
CA ARG A 24 -0.59 10.03 -0.45
C ARG A 24 -0.57 10.84 -1.75
N TRP A 25 0.10 10.34 -2.79
CA TRP A 25 0.05 10.95 -4.11
C TRP A 25 -1.33 10.79 -4.76
N VAL A 26 -1.93 9.60 -4.69
CA VAL A 26 -3.29 9.35 -5.20
C VAL A 26 -4.31 10.27 -4.54
N GLU A 27 -4.22 10.51 -3.23
CA GLU A 27 -5.09 11.47 -2.53
C GLU A 27 -4.94 12.90 -3.09
N LYS A 28 -3.70 13.38 -3.29
CA LYS A 28 -3.45 14.70 -3.91
C LYS A 28 -4.08 14.80 -5.31
N VAL A 29 -3.93 13.75 -6.11
CA VAL A 29 -4.53 13.70 -7.46
C VAL A 29 -6.05 13.70 -7.37
N SER A 30 -6.64 12.88 -6.50
CA SER A 30 -8.09 12.80 -6.30
C SER A 30 -8.68 14.16 -5.93
N VAL A 31 -8.01 14.94 -5.07
CA VAL A 31 -8.43 16.32 -4.75
C VAL A 31 -8.36 17.25 -5.95
N GLN A 32 -7.34 17.13 -6.81
CA GLN A 32 -7.15 18.01 -7.98
C GLN A 32 -8.05 17.66 -9.18
N THR A 33 -8.50 16.41 -9.30
CA THR A 33 -9.29 15.92 -10.46
C THR A 33 -10.73 15.56 -10.12
N ASN A 34 -11.05 15.44 -8.82
CA ASN A 34 -12.29 14.86 -8.32
C ASN A 34 -12.45 13.37 -8.71
N TYR A 35 -11.35 12.63 -8.90
CA TYR A 35 -11.39 11.19 -9.12
C TYR A 35 -11.91 10.46 -7.88
N SER A 36 -12.80 9.51 -8.14
CA SER A 36 -13.27 8.53 -7.17
C SER A 36 -12.28 7.35 -7.08
N VAL A 37 -11.94 6.96 -5.86
CA VAL A 37 -10.97 5.89 -5.58
C VAL A 37 -11.63 4.77 -4.80
N ASP A 38 -11.58 3.54 -5.33
CA ASP A 38 -11.91 2.32 -4.60
C ASP A 38 -10.64 1.78 -3.93
N TRP A 39 -10.64 1.74 -2.61
CA TRP A 39 -9.50 1.28 -1.82
C TRP A 39 -9.62 -0.22 -1.59
N ARG A 40 -8.90 -1.00 -2.39
CA ARG A 40 -8.96 -2.47 -2.44
C ARG A 40 -7.85 -3.11 -1.62
N PHE A 41 -8.10 -4.30 -1.10
CA PHE A 41 -7.13 -5.03 -0.28
C PHE A 41 -6.12 -5.78 -1.14
N ILE A 42 -4.87 -5.75 -0.69
CA ILE A 42 -3.84 -6.71 -1.09
C ILE A 42 -3.03 -7.03 0.16
N SER A 43 -2.73 -8.31 0.40
CA SER A 43 -1.95 -8.70 1.58
C SER A 43 -0.57 -9.20 1.19
N LEU A 44 0.47 -8.56 1.73
CA LEU A 44 1.85 -9.02 1.60
C LEU A 44 2.07 -10.37 2.29
N ARG A 45 1.31 -10.69 3.34
CA ARG A 45 1.36 -12.02 3.99
C ARG A 45 0.87 -13.11 3.04
N ILE A 46 -0.25 -12.87 2.34
CA ILE A 46 -0.82 -13.81 1.37
C ILE A 46 0.04 -13.90 0.11
N LEU A 47 0.50 -12.76 -0.41
CA LEU A 47 1.36 -12.69 -1.60
C LEU A 47 2.64 -13.51 -1.41
N ASN A 48 3.23 -13.46 -0.21
CA ASN A 48 4.47 -14.15 0.12
C ASN A 48 4.27 -15.48 0.88
N LYS A 49 3.08 -16.09 0.82
CA LYS A 49 2.76 -17.30 1.62
C LYS A 49 3.64 -18.50 1.28
N ASP A 50 4.14 -18.57 0.04
CA ASP A 50 4.97 -19.68 -0.47
C ASP A 50 6.48 -19.40 -0.35
N LYS A 51 6.87 -18.26 0.25
CA LYS A 51 8.26 -17.88 0.49
C LYS A 51 8.71 -18.33 1.88
N ASN A 52 10.01 -18.55 2.04
CA ASN A 52 10.59 -18.82 3.35
C ASN A 52 11.02 -17.50 4.02
N TYR A 53 10.32 -17.08 5.07
CA TYR A 53 10.61 -15.83 5.78
C TYR A 53 11.98 -15.80 6.47
N GLU A 54 12.59 -16.95 6.77
CA GLU A 54 13.90 -17.02 7.40
C GLU A 54 15.04 -16.79 6.40
N THR A 55 14.85 -17.16 5.14
CA THR A 55 15.90 -17.13 4.11
C THR A 55 15.69 -16.06 3.05
N ASP A 56 14.43 -15.77 2.71
CA ASP A 56 14.08 -14.92 1.57
C ASP A 56 13.87 -13.45 1.99
N PHE A 57 13.76 -13.18 3.30
CA PHE A 57 13.48 -11.86 3.84
C PHE A 57 14.43 -11.46 4.98
N PRO A 58 14.65 -10.14 5.17
CA PRO A 58 15.28 -9.64 6.38
C PRO A 58 14.47 -9.96 7.65
N ALA A 59 15.15 -10.01 8.79
CA ALA A 59 14.51 -10.25 10.09
C ALA A 59 13.36 -9.26 10.38
N GLY A 60 12.25 -9.78 10.93
CA GLY A 60 11.07 -9.01 11.30
C GLY A 60 10.06 -8.75 10.17
N TYR A 61 10.31 -9.21 8.94
CA TYR A 61 9.34 -9.12 7.84
C TYR A 61 8.10 -9.97 8.08
N GLU A 62 8.26 -11.15 8.68
CA GLU A 62 7.12 -12.03 8.98
C GLU A 62 6.13 -11.35 9.93
N GLU A 63 6.63 -10.77 11.03
CA GLU A 63 5.84 -10.01 12.00
C GLU A 63 5.14 -8.81 11.32
N GLY A 64 5.87 -8.08 10.47
CA GLY A 64 5.32 -6.97 9.70
C GLY A 64 4.18 -7.39 8.78
N HIS A 65 4.40 -8.37 7.91
CA HIS A 65 3.37 -8.86 6.99
C HIS A 65 2.16 -9.44 7.74
N THR A 66 2.38 -10.13 8.86
CA THR A 66 1.30 -10.63 9.72
C THR A 66 0.47 -9.48 10.30
N SER A 67 1.12 -8.41 10.75
CA SER A 67 0.44 -7.20 11.22
C SER A 67 -0.42 -6.57 10.12
N GLY A 68 0.05 -6.58 8.87
CA GLY A 68 -0.71 -6.12 7.71
C GLY A 68 -1.99 -6.90 7.49
N LEU A 69 -1.92 -8.23 7.50
CA LEU A 69 -3.09 -9.09 7.39
C LEU A 69 -4.10 -8.83 8.54
N ARG A 70 -3.61 -8.66 9.76
CA ARG A 70 -4.44 -8.35 10.94
C ARG A 70 -5.22 -7.03 10.76
N PHE A 71 -4.56 -5.97 10.31
CA PHE A 71 -5.26 -4.71 9.99
C PHE A 71 -6.26 -4.87 8.86
N LEU A 72 -5.92 -5.62 7.80
CA LEU A 72 -6.82 -5.86 6.67
C LEU A 72 -8.09 -6.61 7.09
N ARG A 73 -8.03 -7.50 8.08
CA ARG A 73 -9.24 -8.13 8.65
C ARG A 73 -10.16 -7.11 9.31
N THR A 74 -9.60 -6.16 10.06
CA THR A 74 -10.38 -5.05 10.63
C THR A 74 -10.97 -4.17 9.53
N ALA A 75 -10.18 -3.83 8.50
CA ALA A 75 -10.68 -3.06 7.37
C ALA A 75 -11.79 -3.78 6.61
N ALA A 76 -11.68 -5.11 6.43
CA ALA A 76 -12.71 -5.92 5.79
C ALA A 76 -14.03 -5.89 6.58
N LYS A 77 -13.98 -6.04 7.91
CA LYS A 77 -15.15 -5.92 8.77
C LYS A 77 -15.79 -4.53 8.71
N VAL A 78 -14.98 -3.47 8.86
CA VAL A 78 -15.46 -2.09 8.74
C VAL A 78 -16.11 -1.87 7.37
N ARG A 79 -15.50 -2.37 6.29
CA ARG A 79 -16.03 -2.20 4.93
C ARG A 79 -17.37 -2.89 4.73
N GLU A 80 -17.56 -4.06 5.33
CA GLU A 80 -18.81 -4.80 5.27
C GLU A 80 -19.93 -4.10 6.06
N GLU A 81 -19.63 -3.60 7.26
CA GLU A 81 -20.65 -3.05 8.18
C GLU A 81 -20.89 -1.54 8.00
N GLU A 82 -19.87 -0.76 7.64
CA GLU A 82 -19.94 0.71 7.52
C GLU A 82 -19.78 1.21 6.07
N GLY A 83 -19.31 0.38 5.15
CA GLY A 83 -19.17 0.75 3.72
C GLY A 83 -17.75 1.12 3.27
N LYS A 84 -17.60 1.27 1.95
CA LYS A 84 -16.30 1.50 1.27
C LYS A 84 -15.75 2.91 1.48
N GLU A 85 -16.61 3.89 1.71
CA GLU A 85 -16.28 5.30 1.90
C GLU A 85 -15.30 5.53 3.06
N HIS A 86 -15.26 4.64 4.04
CA HIS A 86 -14.37 4.73 5.20
C HIS A 86 -12.95 4.19 4.94
N MET A 87 -12.71 3.51 3.83
CA MET A 87 -11.42 2.84 3.60
C MET A 87 -10.26 3.82 3.45
N SER A 88 -10.51 4.99 2.83
CA SER A 88 -9.50 6.04 2.71
C SER A 88 -9.05 6.56 4.08
N SER A 89 -10.01 6.94 4.94
CA SER A 89 -9.72 7.49 6.26
C SER A 89 -9.12 6.44 7.20
N LEU A 90 -9.57 5.18 7.11
CA LEU A 90 -9.01 4.09 7.88
C LEU A 90 -7.56 3.79 7.49
N TYR A 91 -7.25 3.75 6.19
CA TYR A 91 -5.88 3.56 5.73
C TYR A 91 -4.97 4.71 6.12
N ALA A 92 -5.44 5.97 5.99
CA ALA A 92 -4.73 7.14 6.48
C ALA A 92 -4.44 7.05 7.99
N ALA A 93 -5.42 6.62 8.78
CA ALA A 93 -5.24 6.45 10.22
C ALA A 93 -4.18 5.38 10.57
N PHE A 94 -4.13 4.26 9.85
CA PHE A 94 -3.06 3.28 10.05
C PHE A 94 -1.68 3.89 9.80
N GLY A 95 -1.53 4.71 8.75
CA GLY A 95 -0.28 5.39 8.46
C GLY A 95 0.11 6.44 9.48
N THR A 96 -0.84 7.24 10.00
CA THR A 96 -0.58 8.17 11.10
C THR A 96 -0.07 7.46 12.36
N HIS A 97 -0.63 6.28 12.67
CA HIS A 97 -0.23 5.48 13.83
C HIS A 97 0.98 4.58 13.58
N TYR A 98 1.65 4.69 12.43
CA TYR A 98 2.89 3.96 12.17
C TYR A 98 3.90 4.74 11.31
N TRP A 99 3.59 4.98 10.05
CA TRP A 99 4.51 5.59 9.07
C TRP A 99 4.95 7.01 9.43
N GLU A 100 4.04 7.80 9.99
CA GLU A 100 4.30 9.19 10.33
C GLU A 100 5.00 9.36 11.68
N LEU A 101 5.09 8.30 12.48
CA LEU A 101 5.76 8.33 13.78
C LEU A 101 7.27 8.48 13.64
N GLU A 102 7.89 9.15 14.61
CA GLU A 102 9.35 9.15 14.73
C GLU A 102 9.90 7.74 14.92
N ARG A 103 11.08 7.46 14.36
CA ARG A 103 11.78 6.19 14.54
C ARG A 103 12.05 5.92 16.02
N ARG A 104 11.45 4.86 16.57
CA ARG A 104 11.68 4.38 17.95
C ARG A 104 11.81 2.85 17.98
N PRO A 105 12.67 2.28 18.85
CA PRO A 105 12.78 0.83 19.01
C PRO A 105 11.43 0.21 19.42
N GLY A 106 11.11 -0.96 18.87
CA GLY A 106 9.94 -1.74 19.29
C GLY A 106 8.59 -1.31 18.71
N LEU A 107 8.51 -0.22 17.94
CA LEU A 107 7.24 0.25 17.33
C LEU A 107 6.52 -0.81 16.47
N ARG A 108 7.27 -1.75 15.87
CA ARG A 108 6.68 -2.84 15.07
C ARG A 108 5.90 -3.86 15.90
N ARG A 109 6.28 -4.08 17.17
CA ARG A 109 5.70 -5.15 18.02
C ARG A 109 4.25 -4.94 18.39
N GLN A 110 3.80 -3.69 18.37
CA GLN A 110 2.42 -3.33 18.72
C GLN A 110 1.49 -3.30 17.50
N LEU A 111 2.03 -3.38 16.27
CA LEU A 111 1.24 -3.27 15.05
C LEU A 111 0.24 -4.44 14.95
N GLY A 112 -0.97 -4.14 14.48
CA GLY A 112 -2.03 -5.12 14.29
C GLY A 112 -2.58 -5.72 15.59
N THR A 113 -2.15 -5.26 16.76
CA THR A 113 -2.79 -5.63 18.04
C THR A 113 -4.15 -4.95 18.16
N VAL A 114 -5.03 -5.49 19.01
CA VAL A 114 -6.35 -4.89 19.29
C VAL A 114 -6.17 -3.44 19.77
N GLU A 115 -5.32 -3.21 20.78
CA GLU A 115 -5.11 -1.87 21.36
C GLU A 115 -4.57 -0.85 20.33
N HIS A 116 -3.62 -1.26 19.48
CA HIS A 116 -3.12 -0.38 18.43
C HIS A 116 -4.19 -0.07 17.38
N THR A 117 -4.97 -1.07 16.99
CA THR A 117 -6.06 -0.92 16.02
C THR A 117 -7.20 -0.04 16.56
N GLU A 118 -7.50 -0.09 17.87
CA GLU A 118 -8.47 0.82 18.50
C GLU A 118 -8.06 2.29 18.38
N LYS A 119 -6.76 2.59 18.50
CA LYS A 119 -6.23 3.96 18.33
C LYS A 119 -6.40 4.43 16.89
N CYS A 120 -6.16 3.55 15.92
CA CYS A 120 -6.36 3.83 14.50
C CYS A 120 -7.84 4.08 14.17
N LEU A 121 -8.75 3.21 14.66
CA LEU A 121 -10.19 3.38 14.47
C LEU A 121 -10.69 4.69 15.08
N ALA A 122 -10.23 5.04 16.28
CA ALA A 122 -10.58 6.31 16.91
C ALA A 122 -10.15 7.52 16.05
N THR A 123 -8.95 7.49 15.46
CA THR A 123 -8.48 8.53 14.53
C THR A 123 -9.31 8.56 13.24
N ALA A 124 -9.75 7.42 12.75
CA ALA A 124 -10.62 7.32 11.58
C ALA A 124 -12.10 7.69 11.86
N GLY A 125 -12.46 7.98 13.11
CA GLY A 125 -13.84 8.26 13.52
C GLY A 125 -14.74 7.01 13.56
N LEU A 126 -14.16 5.82 13.63
CA LEU A 126 -14.85 4.54 13.59
C LEU A 126 -15.00 3.89 14.99
N PRO A 127 -16.05 3.08 15.22
CA PRO A 127 -16.23 2.34 16.45
C PRO A 127 -15.04 1.41 16.78
N LYS A 128 -14.51 1.54 17.99
CA LYS A 128 -13.35 0.75 18.46
C LYS A 128 -13.59 -0.76 18.48
N HIS A 129 -14.84 -1.21 18.59
CA HIS A 129 -15.16 -2.64 18.69
C HIS A 129 -14.72 -3.43 17.45
N TYR A 130 -14.59 -2.77 16.28
CA TYR A 130 -14.03 -3.39 15.08
C TYR A 130 -12.59 -3.89 15.27
N ALA A 131 -11.82 -3.35 16.22
CA ALA A 131 -10.45 -3.78 16.49
C ALA A 131 -10.34 -5.25 16.89
N SER A 132 -11.41 -5.86 17.41
CA SER A 132 -11.44 -7.30 17.72
C SER A 132 -11.24 -8.19 16.49
N ALA A 133 -11.53 -7.67 15.29
CA ALA A 133 -11.43 -8.42 14.04
C ALA A 133 -10.01 -8.73 13.58
N VAL A 134 -8.98 -8.14 14.19
CA VAL A 134 -7.57 -8.48 13.90
C VAL A 134 -7.27 -9.98 14.03
N ASP A 135 -8.03 -10.70 14.86
CA ASP A 135 -7.90 -12.13 15.10
C ASP A 135 -9.01 -12.97 14.42
N GLU A 136 -9.91 -12.34 13.66
CA GLU A 136 -11.02 -13.01 12.98
C GLU A 136 -10.59 -13.50 11.57
N MET A 137 -10.14 -14.75 11.48
CA MET A 137 -9.69 -15.37 10.20
C MET A 137 -10.81 -15.51 9.15
N SER A 138 -12.08 -15.36 9.52
CA SER A 138 -13.21 -15.39 8.56
C SER A 138 -13.10 -14.31 7.48
N TRP A 139 -12.39 -13.21 7.74
CA TRP A 139 -12.14 -12.15 6.77
C TRP A 139 -11.02 -12.47 5.77
N ASP A 140 -10.25 -13.54 5.97
CA ASP A 140 -9.14 -13.87 5.08
C ASP A 140 -9.63 -14.17 3.65
N SER A 141 -10.81 -14.79 3.50
CA SER A 141 -11.33 -15.15 2.17
C SER A 141 -11.54 -13.95 1.26
N VAL A 142 -12.09 -12.83 1.75
CA VAL A 142 -12.28 -11.63 0.93
C VAL A 142 -10.94 -10.95 0.62
N ILE A 143 -9.98 -10.99 1.54
CA ILE A 143 -8.64 -10.43 1.35
C ILE A 143 -7.86 -11.26 0.31
N GLU A 144 -7.97 -12.58 0.35
CA GLU A 144 -7.40 -13.49 -0.64
C GLU A 144 -7.99 -13.26 -2.02
N GLN A 145 -9.31 -13.12 -2.12
CA GLN A 145 -9.98 -12.85 -3.40
C GLN A 145 -9.55 -11.52 -4.02
N GLU A 146 -9.43 -10.45 -3.24
CA GLU A 146 -8.94 -9.16 -3.75
C GLU A 146 -7.44 -9.17 -4.08
N THR A 147 -6.65 -9.91 -3.30
CA THR A 147 -5.24 -10.15 -3.61
C THR A 147 -5.09 -10.88 -4.95
N GLU A 148 -5.88 -11.93 -5.19
CA GLU A 148 -5.86 -12.66 -6.47
C GLU A 148 -6.38 -11.80 -7.62
N LEU A 149 -7.39 -10.95 -7.40
CA LEU A 149 -7.84 -9.99 -8.41
C LEU A 149 -6.69 -9.05 -8.81
N ALA A 150 -5.94 -8.51 -7.86
CA ALA A 150 -4.79 -7.64 -8.12
C ALA A 150 -3.74 -8.36 -8.98
N LEU A 151 -3.37 -9.58 -8.61
CA LEU A 151 -2.36 -10.40 -9.31
C LEU A 151 -2.83 -10.83 -10.70
N SER A 152 -4.12 -11.14 -10.87
CA SER A 152 -4.69 -11.52 -12.17
C SER A 152 -4.59 -10.40 -13.22
N ARG A 153 -4.49 -9.14 -12.77
CA ARG A 153 -4.46 -7.95 -13.62
C ARG A 153 -3.04 -7.46 -13.96
N THR A 154 -2.04 -7.79 -13.15
CA THR A 154 -0.67 -7.27 -13.29
C THR A 154 0.39 -8.36 -13.46
N GLY A 155 0.04 -9.62 -13.21
CA GLY A 155 0.97 -10.74 -13.13
C GLY A 155 1.34 -11.10 -11.69
N ARG A 156 1.99 -12.25 -11.51
CA ARG A 156 2.33 -12.79 -10.18
C ARG A 156 3.70 -12.37 -9.66
N ASP A 157 4.57 -11.85 -10.53
CA ASP A 157 5.95 -11.47 -10.23
C ASP A 157 6.10 -10.00 -9.82
N VAL A 158 5.05 -9.42 -9.23
CA VAL A 158 5.01 -8.00 -8.83
C VAL A 158 4.73 -7.84 -7.33
N GLY A 159 5.13 -6.69 -6.79
CA GLY A 159 4.80 -6.27 -5.43
C GLY A 159 3.67 -5.24 -5.41
N THR A 160 3.70 -4.39 -4.39
CA THR A 160 2.80 -3.23 -4.23
C THR A 160 3.57 -1.91 -4.37
N PRO A 161 2.93 -0.81 -4.81
CA PRO A 161 1.50 -0.64 -5.09
C PRO A 161 1.03 -1.27 -6.41
N ILE A 162 -0.26 -1.62 -6.48
CA ILE A 162 -0.97 -1.94 -7.73
C ILE A 162 -2.10 -0.93 -7.88
N ILE A 163 -2.26 -0.37 -9.08
CA ILE A 163 -3.31 0.59 -9.40
C ILE A 163 -4.02 0.15 -10.67
N SER A 164 -5.35 0.15 -10.65
CA SER A 164 -6.18 0.02 -11.84
C SER A 164 -6.87 1.34 -12.14
N PHE A 165 -6.99 1.70 -13.42
CA PHE A 165 -7.65 2.93 -13.85
C PHE A 165 -8.81 2.60 -14.75
N GLN A 166 -9.88 3.37 -14.65
CA GLN A 166 -11.15 3.12 -15.32
C GLN A 166 -11.63 1.66 -15.16
N PRO A 167 -11.66 1.11 -13.93
CA PRO A 167 -12.11 -0.26 -13.69
C PRO A 167 -13.58 -0.48 -14.12
N PRO A 168 -14.00 -1.74 -14.32
CA PRO A 168 -13.20 -2.96 -14.18
C PRO A 168 -12.41 -3.36 -15.43
N SER A 169 -12.62 -2.67 -16.55
CA SER A 169 -12.08 -3.04 -17.88
C SER A 169 -10.87 -2.23 -18.31
N GLY A 170 -10.53 -1.17 -17.58
CA GLY A 170 -9.37 -0.38 -17.88
C GLY A 170 -8.07 -1.07 -17.46
N LEU A 171 -6.99 -0.34 -17.65
CA LEU A 171 -5.63 -0.83 -17.46
C LEU A 171 -5.28 -1.03 -15.98
N SER A 172 -4.28 -1.86 -15.71
CA SER A 172 -3.78 -2.12 -14.36
C SER A 172 -2.28 -2.31 -14.39
N PHE A 173 -1.57 -1.73 -13.41
CA PHE A 173 -0.12 -1.81 -13.38
C PHE A 173 0.41 -1.96 -11.96
N PHE A 174 1.58 -2.59 -11.89
CA PHE A 174 2.47 -2.44 -10.74
C PHE A 174 3.14 -1.07 -10.80
N GLY A 175 3.03 -0.31 -9.71
CA GLY A 175 3.49 1.07 -9.64
C GLY A 175 2.40 2.09 -10.04
N PRO A 176 2.78 3.38 -10.14
CA PRO A 176 4.13 3.92 -10.04
C PRO A 176 4.74 3.75 -8.64
N VAL A 177 5.98 3.24 -8.61
CA VAL A 177 6.78 3.06 -7.39
C VAL A 177 7.61 4.34 -7.16
N ILE A 178 7.28 5.08 -6.11
CA ILE A 178 7.93 6.35 -5.77
C ILE A 178 8.53 6.33 -4.36
N SER A 179 9.68 7.01 -4.19
CA SER A 179 10.34 7.16 -2.88
C SER A 179 9.76 8.30 -2.05
N ARG A 180 9.12 9.28 -2.69
CA ARG A 180 8.60 10.49 -2.04
C ARG A 180 7.30 10.93 -2.69
N VAL A 181 6.43 11.56 -1.90
CA VAL A 181 5.19 12.15 -2.40
C VAL A 181 5.54 13.39 -3.23
N PRO A 182 5.06 13.53 -4.48
CA PRO A 182 5.23 14.75 -5.27
C PRO A 182 4.64 15.98 -4.56
N SER A 183 5.17 17.18 -4.86
CA SER A 183 4.54 18.42 -4.42
C SER A 183 3.14 18.58 -5.01
N ASP A 184 2.34 19.53 -4.51
CA ASP A 184 1.00 19.78 -5.05
C ASP A 184 1.05 20.20 -6.53
N GLU A 185 2.05 20.99 -6.91
CA GLU A 185 2.27 21.43 -8.29
C GLU A 185 2.75 20.29 -9.21
N GLU A 186 3.51 19.33 -8.67
CA GLU A 186 4.05 18.18 -9.43
C GLU A 186 3.06 17.02 -9.55
N ALA A 187 2.13 16.88 -8.61
CA ALA A 187 1.30 15.69 -8.45
C ALA A 187 0.48 15.35 -9.70
N LEU A 188 -0.29 16.30 -10.23
CA LEU A 188 -1.14 16.06 -11.40
C LEU A 188 -0.35 15.93 -12.72
N PRO A 189 0.66 16.79 -13.02
CA PRO A 189 1.49 16.61 -14.21
C PRO A 189 2.18 15.24 -14.30
N LEU A 190 2.77 14.76 -13.20
CA LEU A 190 3.40 13.44 -13.16
C LEU A 190 2.37 12.32 -13.34
N TRP A 191 1.17 12.49 -12.79
CA TRP A 191 0.11 11.48 -12.86
C TRP A 191 -0.37 11.31 -14.28
N ASN A 192 -0.63 12.42 -14.96
CA ASN A 192 -1.03 12.43 -16.37
C ASN A 192 0.05 11.82 -17.27
N ALA A 193 1.33 12.06 -16.98
CA ALA A 193 2.42 11.45 -17.75
C ALA A 193 2.47 9.91 -17.59
N VAL A 194 2.25 9.39 -16.38
CA VAL A 194 2.15 7.94 -16.13
C VAL A 194 0.97 7.35 -16.89
N ILE A 195 -0.19 8.01 -16.85
CA ILE A 195 -1.40 7.52 -17.50
C ILE A 195 -1.32 7.55 -19.02
N GLU A 196 -0.78 8.62 -19.58
CA GLU A 196 -0.58 8.75 -21.03
C GLU A 196 0.29 7.61 -21.54
N LEU A 197 1.44 7.38 -20.91
CA LEU A 197 2.37 6.32 -21.30
C LEU A 197 1.72 4.94 -21.19
N ALA A 198 1.02 4.70 -20.08
CA ALA A 198 0.46 3.40 -19.79
C ALA A 198 -0.85 3.11 -20.54
N SER A 199 -1.49 4.13 -21.11
CA SER A 199 -2.64 3.99 -22.02
C SER A 199 -2.24 3.53 -23.42
N PHE A 200 -0.95 3.59 -23.79
CA PHE A 200 -0.47 3.05 -25.05
C PHE A 200 -0.43 1.51 -24.99
N PRO A 201 -1.21 0.77 -25.80
CA PRO A 201 -1.34 -0.69 -25.66
C PRO A 201 -0.03 -1.48 -25.89
N GLY A 202 0.96 -0.88 -26.55
CA GLY A 202 2.27 -1.48 -26.77
C GLY A 202 3.26 -1.27 -25.62
N PHE A 203 2.91 -0.49 -24.59
CA PHE A 203 3.77 -0.26 -23.43
C PHE A 203 3.61 -1.39 -22.41
N ALA A 204 4.72 -2.03 -22.04
CA ALA A 204 4.73 -3.15 -21.08
C ALA A 204 5.50 -2.83 -19.79
N GLU A 205 6.68 -2.21 -19.88
CA GLU A 205 7.49 -1.93 -18.68
C GLU A 205 8.41 -0.73 -18.88
N MET A 206 8.55 0.09 -17.83
CA MET A 206 9.65 1.04 -17.65
C MET A 206 10.16 0.90 -16.22
N LYS A 207 11.41 0.48 -16.07
CA LYS A 207 12.02 0.22 -14.76
C LYS A 207 13.43 0.76 -14.68
N ARG A 208 13.79 1.24 -13.49
CA ARG A 208 15.16 1.57 -13.09
C ARG A 208 15.40 1.09 -11.66
N SER A 209 16.68 0.96 -11.26
CA SER A 209 17.02 0.73 -9.85
C SER A 209 16.43 1.84 -8.98
N LEU A 210 15.85 1.46 -7.85
CA LEU A 210 15.44 2.42 -6.83
C LEU A 210 16.69 3.18 -6.38
N ARG A 211 16.67 4.51 -6.33
CA ARG A 211 17.87 5.29 -5.95
C ARG A 211 17.77 5.88 -4.54
N GLU A 212 16.62 5.74 -3.90
CA GLU A 212 16.29 6.36 -2.63
C GLU A 212 15.33 5.44 -1.88
N ALA A 213 15.56 5.24 -0.58
CA ALA A 213 14.56 4.59 0.27
C ALA A 213 13.28 5.45 0.34
N PRO A 214 12.10 4.84 0.57
CA PRO A 214 10.88 5.57 0.88
C PRO A 214 11.14 6.61 1.98
N GLN A 215 10.81 7.87 1.73
CA GLN A 215 11.00 9.00 2.61
C GLN A 215 9.87 9.01 3.65
N ILE A 216 10.10 8.34 4.78
CA ILE A 216 9.09 8.05 5.80
C ILE A 216 9.72 8.21 7.20
N ASN A 217 9.02 8.90 8.10
CA ASN A 217 9.52 9.24 9.44
C ASN A 217 9.98 8.03 10.24
N VAL A 218 9.17 6.97 10.29
CA VAL A 218 9.46 5.80 11.13
C VAL A 218 10.64 4.98 10.61
N LEU A 219 10.96 5.12 9.31
CA LEU A 219 12.14 4.52 8.71
C LEU A 219 13.40 5.36 9.00
N GLY A 220 13.25 6.60 9.47
CA GLY A 220 14.35 7.53 9.70
C GLY A 220 15.02 7.95 8.39
N THR A 221 14.26 7.99 7.30
CA THR A 221 14.76 8.28 5.94
C THR A 221 14.38 9.66 5.44
N LEU A 222 13.53 10.40 6.17
CA LEU A 222 13.08 11.74 5.80
C LEU A 222 14.25 12.73 5.92
N GLU A 223 14.95 12.97 4.82
CA GLU A 223 16.12 13.85 4.75
C GLU A 223 16.04 14.80 3.53
N ALA A 224 16.68 15.96 3.64
CA ALA A 224 16.76 16.95 2.57
C ALA A 224 18.20 17.46 2.39
N PRO A 225 18.94 17.04 1.33
CA PRO A 225 18.54 16.08 0.28
C PRO A 225 18.52 14.63 0.79
N PRO A 226 17.76 13.72 0.16
CA PRO A 226 17.74 12.32 0.57
C PRO A 226 19.07 11.62 0.28
N VAL A 227 19.40 10.64 1.11
CA VAL A 227 20.55 9.75 0.88
C VAL A 227 20.29 8.88 -0.34
N MET A 228 21.18 8.98 -1.33
CA MET A 228 21.13 8.16 -2.53
C MET A 228 21.69 6.75 -2.22
N GLU A 229 20.95 5.72 -2.63
CA GLU A 229 21.41 4.33 -2.56
C GLU A 229 22.29 3.99 -3.78
N ASP A 230 23.45 3.39 -3.54
CA ASP A 230 24.37 2.87 -4.59
C ASP A 230 23.88 1.49 -5.08
N TRP A 231 23.05 1.49 -6.13
CA TRP A 231 22.54 0.28 -6.76
C TRP A 231 23.36 -0.09 -8.00
N GLU A 232 23.92 -1.30 -8.02
CA GLU A 232 24.58 -1.89 -9.19
C GLU A 232 23.74 -3.06 -9.73
N ALA A 233 23.45 -3.04 -11.03
CA ALA A 233 22.80 -4.16 -11.75
C ALA A 233 21.49 -4.67 -11.10
N GLY A 234 20.64 -3.78 -10.58
CA GLY A 234 19.31 -4.15 -10.06
C GLY A 234 19.30 -4.79 -8.67
N SER A 235 20.44 -4.82 -7.96
CA SER A 235 20.53 -5.26 -6.56
C SER A 235 21.27 -4.23 -5.72
N ARG A 236 20.94 -4.12 -4.42
CA ARG A 236 21.77 -3.38 -3.47
C ARG A 236 23.14 -4.06 -3.44
N LYS A 237 24.23 -3.29 -3.44
CA LYS A 237 25.61 -3.81 -3.43
C LYS A 237 25.87 -4.84 -2.31
N ALA A 238 25.13 -4.75 -1.21
CA ALA A 238 25.18 -5.66 -0.05
C ALA A 238 24.28 -6.93 -0.17
N HIS A 239 23.53 -7.10 -1.25
CA HIS A 239 22.57 -8.21 -1.47
C HIS A 239 22.82 -8.93 -2.80
N LYS A 240 24.03 -8.88 -3.37
CA LYS A 240 24.38 -9.83 -4.44
C LYS A 240 24.34 -11.23 -3.82
N PRO A 241 23.48 -12.17 -4.29
CA PRO A 241 23.72 -13.57 -3.97
C PRO A 241 25.13 -13.92 -4.46
N ALA A 242 25.87 -14.65 -3.63
CA ALA A 242 27.21 -15.12 -3.95
C ALA A 242 27.21 -15.96 -5.23
#